data_AF-A0A950RVH0-F1
#
_entry.id   AF-A0A950RVH0-F1
#
_cell.length_a   1.000
_cell.length_b   1.000
_cell.length_c   1.000
_cell.angle_alpha   90.00
_cell.angle_beta   90.00
_cell.angle_gamma   90.00
#
_symmetry.space_group_name_H-M   'P 1'
#
loop_
_entity.id
_entity.type
_entity.pdbx_description
1 polymer ?
#
loop_
_entity_poly.entity_id
_entity_poly.type
_entity_poly.pdbx_seq_one_letter_code
_entity_poly.pdbx_strand_id
1 'polypeptide(L)'
;MHALVGLRHIHDTQCGFKFFTRTAAIDIFSRTRIDGYMCDVEILWLAERLGYQVKEVGIRWRDDGDSRLKMVSGNLRNMQELLRIRFGDYSRETA
;
A
#
# COMPACT_ATOMS: atom_id res chain seq x y z
N MET A 1 -9.15 -6.93 -4.46
CA MET A 1 -8.05 -6.45 -3.60
C MET A 1 -8.56 -5.89 -2.27
N HIS A 2 -9.41 -4.85 -2.25
CA HIS A 2 -9.76 -4.13 -1.00
C HIS A 2 -10.30 -5.03 0.11
N ALA A 3 -11.18 -5.99 -0.22
CA ALA A 3 -11.71 -6.94 0.76
C ALA A 3 -10.66 -7.90 1.33
N LEU A 4 -9.61 -8.23 0.57
CA LEU A 4 -8.55 -9.13 1.00
C LEU A 4 -7.72 -8.47 2.12
N VAL A 5 -7.39 -7.20 1.96
CA VAL A 5 -6.54 -6.43 2.89
C VAL A 5 -7.34 -5.59 3.90
N GLY A 6 -8.66 -5.47 3.77
CA GLY A 6 -9.51 -4.72 4.70
C GLY A 6 -9.72 -3.24 4.38
N LEU A 7 -9.05 -2.71 3.35
CA LEU A 7 -9.07 -1.29 2.95
C LEU A 7 -10.33 -0.87 2.15
N ARG A 8 -11.52 -1.31 2.56
CA ARG A 8 -12.76 -1.11 1.77
C ARG A 8 -13.22 0.34 1.65
N HIS A 9 -12.76 1.21 2.54
CA HIS A 9 -13.18 2.61 2.61
C HIS A 9 -12.26 3.56 1.83
N ILE A 10 -11.17 3.05 1.24
CA ILE A 10 -10.25 3.81 0.40
C ILE A 10 -10.60 3.49 -1.06
N HIS A 11 -10.87 4.51 -1.86
CA HIS A 11 -11.25 4.35 -3.27
C HIS A 11 -10.04 4.00 -4.12
N ASP A 12 -8.92 4.70 -3.93
CA ASP A 12 -7.68 4.46 -4.65
C ASP A 12 -6.54 4.09 -3.69
N THR A 13 -6.25 2.80 -3.62
CA THR A 13 -5.18 2.26 -2.77
C THR A 13 -3.80 2.39 -3.40
N GLN A 14 -3.70 2.61 -4.72
CA GLN A 14 -2.46 2.51 -5.50
C GLN A 14 -2.00 3.85 -6.10
N CYS A 15 -2.69 4.94 -5.80
CA CYS A 15 -2.21 6.28 -6.12
C CYS A 15 -0.88 6.56 -5.40
N GLY A 16 0.17 6.88 -6.17
CA GLY A 16 1.50 7.17 -5.63
C GLY A 16 1.61 8.53 -4.91
N PHE A 17 0.59 9.39 -4.98
CA PHE A 17 0.57 10.66 -4.26
C PHE A 17 0.10 10.43 -2.81
N LYS A 18 1.05 10.24 -1.89
CA LYS A 18 0.77 10.08 -0.47
C LYS A 18 1.59 11.06 0.37
N PHE A 19 0.94 11.68 1.35
CA PHE A 19 1.54 12.63 2.28
C PHE A 19 1.47 12.07 3.70
N PHE A 20 2.53 12.26 4.48
CA PHE A 20 2.67 11.69 5.80
C PHE A 20 3.16 12.74 6.79
N THR A 21 2.73 12.63 8.04
CA THR A 21 3.48 13.27 9.13
C THR A 21 4.84 12.59 9.27
N ARG A 22 5.82 13.29 9.84
CA ARG A 22 7.16 12.71 10.07
C ARG A 22 7.08 11.42 10.88
N THR A 23 6.25 11.40 11.93
CA THR A 23 6.07 10.23 12.79
C THR A 23 5.47 9.06 12.02
N ALA A 24 4.36 9.28 11.29
CA ALA A 24 3.73 8.22 10.52
C ALA A 24 4.66 7.66 9.45
N ALA A 25 5.45 8.51 8.78
CA ALA A 25 6.43 8.06 7.79
C ALA A 25 7.47 7.12 8.41
N ILE A 26 8.14 7.54 9.49
CA ILE A 26 9.16 6.71 10.14
C ILE A 26 8.56 5.38 10.62
N ASP A 27 7.39 5.45 11.22
CA ASP A 27 6.72 4.31 11.82
C ASP A 27 6.20 3.29 10.78
N ILE A 28 5.64 3.78 9.66
CA ILE A 28 5.14 2.91 8.59
C ILE A 28 6.30 2.33 7.77
N PHE A 29 7.19 3.19 7.26
CA PHE A 29 8.25 2.75 6.33
C PHE A 29 9.35 1.92 7.01
N SER A 30 9.53 2.02 8.32
CA SER A 30 10.43 1.10 9.04
C SER A 30 9.89 -0.34 9.09
N ARG A 31 8.59 -0.56 8.82
CA ARG A 31 7.92 -1.86 8.85
C ARG A 31 7.52 -2.38 7.47
N THR A 32 7.65 -1.58 6.41
CA THR A 32 7.34 -2.01 5.04
C THR A 32 8.31 -3.09 4.57
N ARG A 33 7.79 -4.05 3.80
CA ARG A 33 8.54 -5.22 3.30
C ARG A 33 8.34 -5.45 1.80
N ILE A 34 7.40 -4.75 1.18
CA ILE A 34 7.12 -4.83 -0.25
C ILE A 34 7.92 -3.76 -0.97
N ASP A 35 8.74 -4.20 -1.92
CA ASP A 35 9.55 -3.37 -2.82
C ASP A 35 8.98 -3.30 -4.25
N GLY A 36 7.77 -3.86 -4.45
CA GLY A 36 7.06 -3.92 -5.72
C GLY A 36 5.84 -3.00 -5.80
N TYR A 37 4.99 -3.25 -6.80
CA TYR A 37 3.82 -2.41 -7.13
C TYR A 37 2.76 -2.37 -6.03
N MET A 38 2.78 -3.30 -5.07
CA MET A 38 1.82 -3.33 -3.96
C MET A 38 2.31 -2.56 -2.71
N CYS A 39 3.42 -1.82 -2.79
CA CYS A 39 3.94 -1.05 -1.64
C CYS A 39 2.91 -0.03 -1.11
N ASP A 40 2.18 0.66 -2.00
CA ASP A 40 1.13 1.61 -1.63
C ASP A 40 0.02 0.95 -0.80
N VAL A 41 -0.34 -0.30 -1.14
CA VAL A 41 -1.33 -1.09 -0.43
C VAL A 41 -0.79 -1.49 0.95
N GLU A 42 0.47 -1.90 1.04
CA GLU A 42 1.12 -2.24 2.31
C GLU A 42 1.16 -1.03 3.25
N ILE A 43 1.54 0.14 2.73
CA ILE A 43 1.60 1.39 3.50
C ILE A 43 0.25 1.74 4.11
N LEU A 44 -0.83 1.66 3.32
CA LEU A 44 -2.19 1.91 3.80
C LEU A 44 -2.65 0.86 4.82
N TRP A 45 -2.31 -0.41 4.58
CA TRP A 45 -2.63 -1.50 5.50
C TRP A 45 -1.91 -1.35 6.85
N LEU A 46 -0.63 -0.97 6.83
CA LEU A 46 0.13 -0.66 8.04
C LEU A 46 -0.45 0.56 8.75
N ALA A 47 -0.79 1.63 8.01
CA ALA A 47 -1.37 2.84 8.58
C ALA A 47 -2.63 2.53 9.41
N GLU A 48 -3.57 1.73 8.88
CA GLU A 48 -4.76 1.32 9.62
C GLU A 48 -4.45 0.47 10.84
N ARG A 49 -3.53 -0.51 10.72
CA ARG A 49 -3.17 -1.40 11.85
C ARG A 49 -2.42 -0.69 12.97
N LEU A 50 -1.71 0.38 12.64
CA LEU A 50 -1.02 1.25 13.59
C LEU A 50 -1.93 2.35 14.15
N GLY A 51 -3.19 2.42 13.70
CA GLY A 51 -4.18 3.37 14.20
C GLY A 51 -4.09 4.79 13.62
N TYR A 52 -3.36 4.97 12.50
CA TYR A 52 -3.33 6.26 11.82
C TYR A 52 -4.61 6.52 11.04
N GLN A 53 -5.04 7.78 11.02
CA GLN A 53 -6.16 8.21 10.20
C GLN A 53 -5.69 8.48 8.76
N VAL A 54 -6.40 7.90 7.80
CA VAL A 54 -6.18 8.11 6.37
C VAL A 54 -7.33 8.97 5.82
N LYS A 55 -6.99 10.00 5.04
CA LYS A 55 -7.97 10.85 4.35
C LYS A 55 -7.62 10.97 2.87
N GLU A 56 -8.58 10.68 2.02
CA GLU A 56 -8.43 10.85 0.58
C GLU A 56 -8.58 12.32 0.18
N VAL A 57 -7.67 12.79 -0.67
CA VAL A 57 -7.68 14.13 -1.25
C VAL A 57 -7.60 13.97 -2.77
N GLY A 58 -8.62 14.45 -3.47
CA GLY A 58 -8.68 14.36 -4.92
C GLY A 58 -7.58 15.20 -5.58
N ILE A 59 -6.91 14.62 -6.58
CA ILE A 59 -5.94 15.30 -7.42
C ILE A 59 -6.35 15.23 -8.89
N ARG A 60 -5.94 16.23 -9.68
CA ARG A 60 -5.99 16.13 -11.13
C ARG A 60 -4.66 15.56 -11.60
N TRP A 61 -4.71 14.35 -12.13
CA TRP A 61 -3.56 13.65 -12.69
C TRP A 61 -3.79 13.37 -14.18
N ARG A 62 -2.68 13.31 -14.94
CA ARG A 62 -2.68 12.98 -16.36
C ARG A 62 -1.69 11.84 -16.56
N ASP A 63 -2.19 10.73 -17.10
CA ASP A 63 -1.37 9.58 -17.44
C ASP A 63 -0.44 9.93 -18.61
N ASP A 64 0.81 9.49 -18.48
CA ASP A 64 1.78 9.44 -19.56
C ASP A 64 1.74 7.99 -20.04
N GLY A 65 1.20 7.72 -21.23
CA GLY A 65 0.76 6.38 -21.66
C GLY A 65 1.84 5.29 -21.77
N ASP A 66 3.05 5.54 -21.26
CA ASP A 66 4.12 4.56 -21.09
C ASP A 66 3.88 3.70 -19.84
N SER A 67 3.60 2.40 -20.05
CA SER A 67 3.46 1.44 -18.96
C SER A 67 4.62 0.45 -18.93
N ARG A 68 5.29 0.37 -17.78
CA ARG A 68 6.39 -0.56 -17.52
C ARG A 68 5.94 -1.88 -16.90
N LEU A 69 4.62 -2.06 -16.71
CA LEU A 69 4.07 -3.25 -16.07
C LEU A 69 3.89 -4.38 -17.10
N LYS A 70 4.57 -5.51 -16.86
CA LYS A 70 4.31 -6.75 -17.61
C LYS A 70 2.96 -7.32 -17.16
N MET A 71 1.97 -7.36 -18.06
CA MET A 71 0.59 -7.75 -17.70
C MET A 71 0.49 -9.09 -16.96
N VAL A 72 1.08 -10.17 -17.48
CA VAL A 72 0.88 -11.51 -16.90
C VAL A 72 1.77 -11.73 -15.68
N SER A 73 3.09 -11.63 -15.85
CA SER A 73 4.05 -11.90 -14.77
C SER A 73 4.00 -10.84 -13.67
N GLY A 74 3.72 -9.58 -14.01
CA GLY A 74 3.51 -8.51 -13.04
C GLY A 74 2.26 -8.75 -12.19
N ASN A 75 1.13 -9.14 -12.80
CA ASN A 75 -0.09 -9.42 -12.03
C ASN A 75 0.05 -10.62 -11.08
N LEU A 76 0.78 -11.67 -11.49
CA LEU A 76 1.06 -12.81 -10.61
C LEU A 76 1.92 -12.40 -9.42
N ARG A 77 2.97 -11.59 -9.65
CA ARG A 77 3.80 -11.03 -8.57
C ARG A 77 2.96 -10.16 -7.63
N ASN A 78 2.12 -9.28 -8.16
CA ASN A 78 1.24 -8.42 -7.38
C ASN A 78 0.29 -9.24 -6.49
N MET A 79 -0.25 -10.35 -7.00
CA MET A 79 -1.08 -11.25 -6.20
C MET A 79 -0.32 -11.90 -5.05
N GLN A 80 0.93 -12.33 -5.27
CA GLN A 80 1.79 -12.87 -4.21
C GLN A 80 2.11 -11.81 -3.15
N GLU A 81 2.40 -10.58 -3.57
CA GLU A 81 2.64 -9.44 -2.65
C GLU A 81 1.40 -9.15 -1.80
N LEU A 82 0.19 -9.16 -2.38
CA LEU A 82 -1.05 -8.99 -1.63
C LEU A 82 -1.28 -10.08 -0.57
N LEU A 83 -0.99 -11.34 -0.90
CA LEU A 83 -1.08 -12.44 0.06
C LEU A 83 -0.03 -12.28 1.17
N ARG A 84 1.17 -11.82 0.83
CA ARG A 84 2.23 -11.50 1.80
C ARG A 84 1.83 -10.35 2.73
N ILE A 85 1.17 -9.31 2.22
CA ILE A 85 0.63 -8.22 3.08
C ILE A 85 -0.41 -8.81 4.05
N ARG A 86 -1.34 -9.64 3.55
CA ARG A 86 -2.46 -10.13 4.36
C ARG A 86 -2.07 -11.18 5.41
N PHE A 87 -1.14 -12.07 5.07
CA PHE A 87 -0.79 -13.24 5.88
C PHE A 87 0.67 -13.22 6.36
N GLY A 88 1.45 -12.21 6.00
CA GLY A 88 2.82 -12.05 6.44
C GLY A 88 2.91 -11.75 7.94
N ASP A 89 4.04 -12.12 8.52
CA ASP A 89 4.30 -11.93 9.94
C ASP A 89 4.83 -10.52 10.23
N TYR A 90 3.97 -9.61 10.67
CA TYR A 90 4.34 -8.27 11.16
C TYR A 90 4.43 -8.20 12.70
N SER A 91 4.50 -9.36 13.38
CA SER A 91 4.27 -9.50 14.83
C SER A 91 5.41 -9.00 15.73
N ARG A 92 6.49 -8.45 15.17
CA ARG A 92 7.72 -8.12 15.93
C ARG A 92 7.95 -6.63 16.20
N GLU A 93 7.12 -5.72 15.69
CA GLU A 93 7.46 -4.29 15.65
C GLU A 93 6.36 -3.35 16.20
N THR A 94 5.31 -3.89 16.82
CA THR A 94 4.24 -3.12 17.51
C THR A 94 4.52 -2.89 18.99
N ALA A 95 5.79 -2.74 19.38
CA ALA A 95 6.19 -2.32 20.73
C ALA A 95 6.22 -0.80 20.85
#